data_AF-A0A8H7CFX4-F1
#
_entry.id   AF-A0A8H7CFX4-F1
#
_cell.length_a   1.000
_cell.length_b   1.000
_cell.length_c   1.000
_cell.angle_alpha   90.00
_cell.angle_beta   90.00
_cell.angle_gamma   90.00
#
_symmetry.space_group_name_H-M   'P 1'
#
loop_
_entity.id
_entity.type
_entity.pdbx_description
1 polymer ?
#
loop_
_entity_poly.entity_id
_entity_poly.type
_entity_poly.pdbx_seq_one_letter_code
_entity_poly.pdbx_strand_id
1 'polypeptide(L)'
;MPPIPSVASTIQPTPPVGHCVPPDTPHSVCNSIPEWHYTVAFATGKAELWLKDTVYPRQMVHQQVKRLTAVVVEALGVREGDHCLLFPTRLLADECRSFIEAHATPASCEVCCVTEIAHAPPPHQIFAVLFTADLSKVMKFYAFTGSAISSRLAELCMLRLAGELRPTLGLPPHGSYFSEYYSRHSPLKSAEDAKRVIRRRFSGTLEDGVNIRGVPGASPNDVYLFSTGMQAIWRTHQLLHATVGSGTGSKKVAHVNLLYGESYKFLELKTSAGYYFFTDETLDALEALLATGTPESPAILGLYTDFPGKPPPPHGRHETASRAC
;
A
#
# COMPACT_ATOMS: atom_id res chain seq x y z
N MET A 1 -27.55 -10.92 -30.51
CA MET A 1 -26.82 -9.99 -29.62
C MET A 1 -26.15 -8.94 -30.49
N PRO A 2 -26.28 -7.63 -30.20
CA PRO A 2 -25.45 -6.64 -30.86
C PRO A 2 -23.98 -6.88 -30.50
N PRO A 3 -23.03 -6.55 -31.40
CA PRO A 3 -21.60 -6.67 -31.11
C PRO A 3 -21.24 -5.75 -29.93
N ILE A 4 -20.57 -6.32 -28.93
CA ILE A 4 -20.02 -5.58 -27.80
C ILE A 4 -18.85 -4.75 -28.36
N PRO A 5 -18.77 -3.43 -28.09
CA PRO A 5 -17.71 -2.57 -28.61
C PRO A 5 -16.33 -3.13 -28.24
N SER A 6 -15.38 -3.12 -29.18
CA SER A 6 -14.03 -3.61 -28.92
C SER A 6 -13.35 -2.77 -27.83
N VAL A 7 -12.65 -3.41 -26.91
CA VAL A 7 -11.90 -2.82 -25.77
C VAL A 7 -11.03 -1.60 -26.18
N ALA A 8 -10.52 -1.58 -27.41
CA ALA A 8 -9.72 -0.49 -27.98
C ALA A 8 -10.44 0.87 -28.08
N SER A 9 -11.78 0.93 -28.02
CA SER A 9 -12.53 2.20 -28.13
C SER A 9 -12.78 2.90 -26.78
N THR A 10 -12.29 2.36 -25.66
CA THR A 10 -12.70 2.79 -24.30
C THR A 10 -11.65 3.61 -23.55
N ILE A 11 -10.37 3.53 -23.93
CA ILE A 11 -9.32 4.39 -23.34
C ILE A 11 -9.36 5.73 -24.06
N GLN A 12 -9.93 6.73 -23.41
CA GLN A 12 -9.92 8.09 -23.93
C GLN A 12 -8.47 8.59 -24.02
N PRO A 13 -8.04 9.20 -25.14
CA PRO A 13 -6.68 9.74 -25.29
C PRO A 13 -6.33 10.77 -24.21
N THR A 14 -7.35 11.52 -23.75
CA THR A 14 -7.26 12.54 -22.71
C THR A 14 -8.42 12.37 -21.73
N PRO A 15 -8.32 11.43 -20.77
CA PRO A 15 -9.38 11.21 -19.81
C PRO A 15 -9.57 12.47 -18.95
N PRO A 16 -10.81 12.85 -18.58
CA PRO A 16 -11.05 14.06 -17.82
C PRO A 16 -10.33 14.04 -16.47
N VAL A 17 -9.87 15.22 -16.01
CA VAL A 17 -9.08 15.35 -14.77
C VAL A 17 -9.83 14.76 -13.56
N GLY A 18 -9.08 14.04 -12.72
CA GLY A 18 -9.60 13.48 -11.46
C GLY A 18 -10.48 12.24 -11.63
N HIS A 19 -10.68 11.77 -12.87
CA HIS A 19 -11.39 10.53 -13.16
C HIS A 19 -10.45 9.33 -13.25
N CYS A 20 -10.99 8.15 -12.98
CA CYS A 20 -10.26 6.90 -13.05
C CYS A 20 -9.79 6.57 -14.49
N VAL A 21 -8.64 5.92 -14.59
CA VAL A 21 -8.10 5.39 -15.86
C VAL A 21 -7.80 3.89 -15.68
N PRO A 22 -8.40 2.98 -16.46
CA PRO A 22 -9.45 3.22 -17.47
C PRO A 22 -10.76 3.81 -16.88
N PRO A 23 -11.61 4.45 -17.69
CA PRO A 23 -12.93 4.93 -17.25
C PRO A 23 -13.79 3.82 -16.63
N ASP A 24 -14.75 4.20 -15.79
CA ASP A 24 -15.72 3.29 -15.14
C ASP A 24 -15.04 2.10 -14.45
N THR A 25 -13.91 2.37 -13.79
CA THR A 25 -13.16 1.39 -13.02
C THR A 25 -13.28 1.75 -11.53
N PRO A 26 -14.31 1.24 -10.81
CA PRO A 26 -14.42 1.42 -9.38
C PRO A 26 -13.16 0.92 -8.67
N HIS A 27 -12.78 1.60 -7.59
CA HIS A 27 -11.58 1.29 -6.82
C HIS A 27 -10.29 1.35 -7.65
N SER A 28 -10.28 2.09 -8.77
CA SER A 28 -9.06 2.29 -9.55
C SER A 28 -7.97 2.89 -8.68
N VAL A 29 -6.74 2.49 -8.97
CA VAL A 29 -5.53 3.03 -8.34
C VAL A 29 -4.86 4.09 -9.21
N CYS A 30 -5.43 4.39 -10.37
CA CYS A 30 -4.92 5.30 -11.39
C CYS A 30 -5.99 6.34 -11.75
N ASN A 31 -5.57 7.61 -11.85
CA ASN A 31 -6.43 8.71 -12.25
C ASN A 31 -5.74 9.62 -13.25
N SER A 32 -6.55 10.32 -14.03
CA SER A 32 -6.07 11.29 -14.99
C SER A 32 -5.65 12.59 -14.30
N ILE A 33 -4.41 12.99 -14.54
CA ILE A 33 -3.85 14.29 -14.18
C ILE A 33 -3.22 14.83 -15.47
N PRO A 34 -4.05 15.36 -16.40
CA PRO A 34 -3.63 15.56 -17.79
C PRO A 34 -2.67 16.74 -17.99
N GLU A 35 -2.65 17.68 -17.05
CA GLU A 35 -1.85 18.90 -17.15
C GLU A 35 -1.00 19.13 -15.90
N TRP A 36 0.17 19.74 -16.10
CA TRP A 36 1.15 19.99 -15.04
C TRP A 36 0.60 20.80 -13.87
N HIS A 37 -0.30 21.76 -14.14
CA HIS A 37 -0.86 22.60 -13.08
C HIS A 37 -1.69 21.79 -12.07
N TYR A 38 -2.31 20.68 -12.49
CA TYR A 38 -2.99 19.75 -11.58
C TYR A 38 -1.98 18.96 -10.72
N THR A 39 -0.83 18.57 -11.28
CA THR A 39 0.26 17.97 -10.50
C THR A 39 0.79 18.93 -9.44
N VAL A 40 0.97 20.20 -9.78
CA VAL A 40 1.39 21.23 -8.82
C VAL A 40 0.31 21.44 -7.74
N ALA A 41 -0.96 21.51 -8.12
CA ALA A 41 -2.07 21.58 -7.17
C ALA A 41 -2.11 20.35 -6.24
N PHE A 42 -1.86 19.15 -6.78
CA PHE A 42 -1.75 17.93 -5.99
C PHE A 42 -0.62 18.03 -4.95
N ALA A 43 0.59 18.35 -5.40
CA ALA A 43 1.78 18.46 -4.55
C ALA A 43 1.67 19.55 -3.47
N THR A 44 0.84 20.56 -3.70
CA THR A 44 0.58 21.66 -2.76
C THR A 44 -0.67 21.44 -1.90
N GLY A 45 -1.24 20.23 -1.89
CA GLY A 45 -2.36 19.87 -1.01
C GLY A 45 -3.74 20.38 -1.47
N LYS A 46 -3.87 20.79 -2.74
CA LYS A 46 -5.11 21.31 -3.35
C LYS A 46 -5.79 20.29 -4.27
N ALA A 47 -5.45 19.01 -4.12
CA ALA A 47 -5.98 17.91 -4.95
C ALA A 47 -7.51 17.76 -4.83
N GLU A 48 -8.06 18.00 -3.64
CA GLU A 48 -9.48 17.79 -3.34
C GLU A 48 -10.41 18.68 -4.18
N LEU A 49 -9.89 19.77 -4.77
CA LEU A 49 -10.67 20.70 -5.59
C LEU A 49 -11.09 20.10 -6.95
N TRP A 50 -10.41 19.06 -7.43
CA TRP A 50 -10.65 18.50 -8.76
C TRP A 50 -10.68 16.97 -8.77
N LEU A 51 -10.28 16.31 -7.69
CA LEU A 51 -10.30 14.86 -7.60
C LEU A 51 -11.73 14.35 -7.31
N LYS A 52 -12.26 13.49 -8.18
CA LYS A 52 -13.67 13.06 -8.12
C LYS A 52 -13.86 11.61 -7.70
N ASP A 53 -13.14 10.69 -8.35
CA ASP A 53 -13.46 9.26 -8.24
C ASP A 53 -12.61 8.57 -7.17
N THR A 54 -11.31 8.50 -7.44
CA THR A 54 -10.33 7.79 -6.62
C THR A 54 -8.99 8.51 -6.68
N VAL A 55 -8.04 8.13 -5.84
CA VAL A 55 -6.64 8.60 -5.88
C VAL A 55 -5.73 7.39 -5.87
N TYR A 56 -4.46 7.57 -6.26
CA TYR A 56 -3.44 6.58 -5.96
C TYR A 56 -3.52 6.18 -4.47
N PRO A 57 -3.66 4.88 -4.15
CA PRO A 57 -3.86 4.43 -2.78
C PRO A 57 -2.83 5.02 -1.84
N ARG A 58 -3.26 5.33 -0.62
CA ARG A 58 -2.45 5.94 0.45
C ARG A 58 -2.27 7.46 0.38
N GLN A 59 -2.59 8.11 -0.74
CA GLN A 59 -2.49 9.58 -0.82
C GLN A 59 -3.73 10.29 -0.26
N MET A 60 -4.89 9.65 -0.35
CA MET A 60 -6.14 10.11 0.28
C MET A 60 -7.00 8.90 0.65
N VAL A 61 -7.95 9.12 1.54
CA VAL A 61 -8.94 8.09 1.93
C VAL A 61 -10.00 7.97 0.85
N HIS A 62 -10.21 6.75 0.35
CA HIS A 62 -11.20 6.45 -0.70
C HIS A 62 -12.64 6.75 -0.23
N GLN A 63 -13.52 7.16 -1.14
CA GLN A 63 -14.90 7.58 -0.81
C GLN A 63 -15.71 6.48 -0.10
N GLN A 64 -15.62 5.22 -0.54
CA GLN A 64 -16.26 4.10 0.16
C GLN A 64 -15.75 3.94 1.61
N VAL A 65 -14.45 4.19 1.86
CA VAL A 65 -13.90 4.17 3.21
C VAL A 65 -14.43 5.35 4.01
N LYS A 66 -14.49 6.56 3.44
CA LYS A 66 -15.10 7.73 4.09
C LYS A 66 -16.56 7.49 4.50
N ARG A 67 -17.35 6.88 3.60
CA ARG A 67 -18.76 6.52 3.88
C ARG A 67 -18.89 5.54 5.04
N LEU A 68 -18.08 4.48 5.06
CA LEU A 68 -18.08 3.53 6.17
C LEU A 68 -17.59 4.18 7.48
N THR A 69 -16.55 5.01 7.42
CA THR A 69 -16.06 5.77 8.57
C THR A 69 -17.17 6.65 9.15
N ALA A 70 -17.99 7.31 8.31
CA ALA A 70 -19.10 8.13 8.80
C ALA A 70 -20.12 7.31 9.61
N VAL A 71 -20.49 6.12 9.14
CA VAL A 71 -21.37 5.20 9.89
C VAL A 71 -20.77 4.82 11.24
N VAL A 72 -19.47 4.50 11.27
CA VAL A 72 -18.77 4.14 12.51
C VAL A 72 -18.69 5.32 13.48
N VAL A 73 -18.38 6.52 12.99
CA VAL A 73 -18.29 7.76 13.77
C VAL A 73 -19.64 8.11 14.40
N GLU A 74 -20.72 8.00 13.63
CA GLU A 74 -22.09 8.24 14.12
C GLU A 74 -22.48 7.23 15.19
N ALA A 75 -22.28 5.93 14.93
CA ALA A 75 -22.64 4.86 15.87
C ALA A 75 -21.85 4.91 17.19
N LEU A 76 -20.61 5.39 17.16
CA LEU A 76 -19.77 5.55 18.34
C LEU A 76 -19.96 6.90 19.06
N GLY A 77 -20.76 7.81 18.51
CA GLY A 77 -20.96 9.14 19.11
C GLY A 77 -19.67 9.96 19.16
N VAL A 78 -18.81 9.83 18.16
CA VAL A 78 -17.53 10.55 18.09
C VAL A 78 -17.80 12.06 18.03
N ARG A 79 -17.09 12.83 18.87
CA ARG A 79 -17.30 14.27 19.01
C ARG A 79 -16.87 15.02 17.75
N GLU A 80 -17.51 16.16 17.51
CA GLU A 80 -17.11 17.05 16.43
C GLU A 80 -15.65 17.51 16.62
N GLY A 81 -14.85 17.43 15.55
CA GLY A 81 -13.42 17.71 15.57
C GLY A 81 -12.51 16.52 15.87
N ASP A 82 -13.05 15.42 16.43
CA ASP A 82 -12.30 14.17 16.59
C ASP A 82 -12.27 13.39 15.26
N HIS A 83 -11.25 12.55 15.08
CA HIS A 83 -11.02 11.83 13.84
C HIS A 83 -11.06 10.31 14.03
N CYS A 84 -11.34 9.58 12.94
CA CYS A 84 -11.43 8.13 12.93
C CYS A 84 -10.74 7.55 11.68
N LEU A 85 -9.87 6.55 11.88
CA LEU A 85 -9.29 5.73 10.81
C LEU A 85 -9.60 4.25 11.04
N LEU A 86 -9.87 3.52 9.95
CA LEU A 86 -10.28 2.11 10.00
C LEU A 86 -9.18 1.16 9.52
N PHE A 87 -8.94 0.09 10.28
CA PHE A 87 -7.87 -0.89 10.07
C PHE A 87 -8.42 -2.33 10.06
N PRO A 88 -7.85 -3.24 9.23
CA PRO A 88 -8.36 -4.60 9.09
C PRO A 88 -7.89 -5.56 10.19
N THR A 89 -6.98 -5.13 11.08
CA THR A 89 -6.48 -5.92 12.20
C THR A 89 -6.15 -5.03 13.39
N ARG A 90 -6.19 -5.62 14.60
CA ARG A 90 -5.83 -4.92 15.84
C ARG A 90 -4.38 -4.44 15.83
N LEU A 91 -3.46 -5.27 15.32
CA LEU A 91 -2.04 -4.96 15.20
C LEU A 91 -1.80 -3.65 14.44
N LEU A 92 -2.45 -3.47 13.29
CA LEU A 92 -2.29 -2.26 12.46
C LEU A 92 -2.91 -1.03 13.11
N ALA A 93 -4.00 -1.20 13.86
CA ALA A 93 -4.62 -0.13 14.63
C ALA A 93 -3.74 0.32 15.79
N ASP A 94 -3.13 -0.62 16.52
CA ASP A 94 -2.20 -0.31 17.61
C ASP A 94 -0.92 0.35 17.10
N GLU A 95 -0.41 -0.03 15.92
CA GLU A 95 0.71 0.67 15.25
C GLU A 95 0.38 2.13 14.93
N CYS A 96 -0.85 2.40 14.46
CA CYS A 96 -1.32 3.77 14.23
C CYS A 96 -1.38 4.56 15.54
N ARG A 97 -1.92 3.96 16.61
CA ARG A 97 -1.94 4.58 17.95
C ARG A 97 -0.51 4.92 18.42
N SER A 98 0.43 3.98 18.35
CA SER A 98 1.82 4.24 18.75
C SER A 98 2.47 5.33 17.90
N PHE A 99 2.14 5.42 16.61
CA PHE A 99 2.58 6.53 15.77
C PHE A 99 2.02 7.88 16.25
N ILE A 100 0.72 7.95 16.58
CA ILE A 100 0.06 9.16 17.10
C ILE A 100 0.73 9.61 18.41
N GLU A 101 0.95 8.68 19.34
CA GLU A 101 1.61 8.93 20.63
C GLU A 101 3.02 9.50 20.45
N ALA A 102 3.77 9.01 19.46
CA ALA A 102 5.14 9.44 19.20
C ALA A 102 5.27 10.75 18.40
N HIS A 103 4.29 11.05 17.53
CA HIS A 103 4.47 12.10 16.50
C HIS A 103 3.38 13.17 16.46
N ALA A 104 2.27 12.97 17.17
CA ALA A 104 1.11 13.83 17.08
C ALA A 104 0.49 14.14 18.45
N THR A 105 1.32 14.23 19.49
CA THR A 105 0.94 14.60 20.86
C THR A 105 0.99 16.12 21.12
N PRO A 106 0.22 16.63 22.11
CA PRO A 106 -0.74 15.90 22.93
C PRO A 106 -2.00 15.53 22.13
N ALA A 107 -2.45 14.28 22.27
CA ALA A 107 -3.69 13.78 21.66
C ALA A 107 -4.26 12.63 22.49
N SER A 108 -5.58 12.57 22.60
CA SER A 108 -6.24 11.34 23.02
C SER A 108 -6.24 10.36 21.84
N CYS A 109 -6.05 9.08 22.11
CA CYS A 109 -6.11 8.03 21.11
C CYS A 109 -6.72 6.75 21.71
N GLU A 110 -7.73 6.20 21.06
CA GLU A 110 -8.41 4.97 21.45
C GLU A 110 -8.49 3.99 20.27
N VAL A 111 -8.40 2.69 20.56
CA VAL A 111 -8.58 1.61 19.59
C VAL A 111 -9.77 0.76 19.99
N CYS A 112 -10.78 0.69 19.14
CA CYS A 112 -11.99 -0.10 19.37
C CYS A 112 -12.27 -1.09 18.22
N CYS A 113 -12.84 -2.24 18.55
CA CYS A 113 -13.33 -3.19 17.54
C CYS A 113 -14.69 -2.72 17.04
N VAL A 114 -14.82 -2.51 15.74
CA VAL A 114 -16.04 -2.00 15.09
C VAL A 114 -16.60 -2.99 14.06
N THR A 115 -16.21 -4.26 14.17
CA THR A 115 -16.60 -5.35 13.26
C THR A 115 -18.12 -5.44 13.08
N GLU A 116 -18.87 -5.39 14.19
CA GLU A 116 -20.33 -5.45 14.17
C GLU A 116 -20.95 -4.16 13.62
N ILE A 117 -20.48 -3.00 14.06
CA ILE A 117 -20.97 -1.69 13.58
C ILE A 117 -20.78 -1.55 12.06
N ALA A 118 -19.63 -2.02 11.56
CA ALA A 118 -19.31 -1.99 10.14
C ALA A 118 -19.96 -3.14 9.34
N HIS A 119 -20.67 -4.08 9.98
CA HIS A 119 -21.21 -5.28 9.34
C HIS A 119 -20.15 -6.05 8.51
N ALA A 120 -18.92 -6.13 9.03
CA ALA A 120 -17.81 -6.72 8.29
C ALA A 120 -18.10 -8.20 7.92
N PRO A 121 -17.80 -8.64 6.69
CA PRO A 121 -18.05 -10.00 6.26
C PRO A 121 -17.09 -10.98 6.95
N PRO A 122 -17.56 -12.06 7.59
CA PRO A 122 -16.66 -13.06 8.18
C PRO A 122 -15.66 -13.62 7.15
N PRO A 123 -14.41 -13.92 7.56
CA PRO A 123 -13.83 -13.76 8.90
C PRO A 123 -13.18 -12.38 9.12
N HIS A 124 -13.51 -11.36 8.32
CA HIS A 124 -12.87 -10.05 8.41
C HIS A 124 -13.27 -9.34 9.71
N GLN A 125 -12.29 -8.67 10.31
CA GLN A 125 -12.50 -7.77 11.44
C GLN A 125 -12.15 -6.34 11.01
N ILE A 126 -12.76 -5.37 11.69
CA ILE A 126 -12.43 -3.96 11.49
C ILE A 126 -12.25 -3.32 12.85
N PHE A 127 -11.18 -2.53 12.98
CA PHE A 127 -10.82 -1.77 14.17
C PHE A 127 -10.79 -0.29 13.80
N ALA A 128 -11.38 0.56 14.66
CA ALA A 128 -11.29 2.00 14.53
C ALA A 128 -10.22 2.54 15.48
N VAL A 129 -9.46 3.52 15.00
CA VAL A 129 -8.56 4.34 15.80
C VAL A 129 -9.19 5.72 15.88
N LEU A 130 -9.66 6.10 17.06
CA LEU A 130 -10.28 7.39 17.36
C LEU A 130 -9.22 8.30 17.98
N PHE A 131 -9.08 9.54 17.50
CA PHE A 131 -8.05 10.44 18.01
C PHE A 131 -8.37 11.92 17.84
N THR A 132 -7.73 12.75 18.67
CA THR A 132 -7.87 14.22 18.66
C THR A 132 -6.69 14.93 17.97
N ALA A 133 -5.69 14.17 17.52
CA ALA A 133 -4.52 14.69 16.82
C ALA A 133 -4.88 15.28 15.44
N ASP A 134 -4.09 16.24 14.96
CA ASP A 134 -4.17 16.76 13.59
C ASP A 134 -4.13 15.63 12.54
N LEU A 135 -5.24 15.45 11.83
CA LEU A 135 -5.41 14.41 10.81
C LEU A 135 -4.29 14.42 9.76
N SER A 136 -3.76 15.59 9.37
CA SER A 136 -2.70 15.69 8.36
C SER A 136 -1.40 15.01 8.83
N LYS A 137 -1.12 15.03 10.14
CA LYS A 137 0.03 14.34 10.73
C LYS A 137 -0.20 12.84 10.77
N VAL A 138 -1.39 12.39 11.15
CA VAL A 138 -1.73 10.96 11.23
C VAL A 138 -1.82 10.32 9.84
N MET A 139 -2.30 11.06 8.84
CA MET A 139 -2.33 10.61 7.45
C MET A 139 -0.94 10.33 6.87
N LYS A 140 0.14 10.82 7.48
CA LYS A 140 1.51 10.38 7.14
C LYS A 140 1.72 8.90 7.44
N PHE A 141 1.23 8.38 8.57
CA PHE A 141 1.29 6.93 8.85
C PHE A 141 0.55 6.12 7.80
N TYR A 142 -0.63 6.59 7.40
CA TYR A 142 -1.42 6.00 6.31
C TYR A 142 -0.64 5.99 4.99
N ALA A 143 -0.01 7.13 4.64
CA ALA A 143 0.84 7.27 3.48
C ALA A 143 2.06 6.33 3.54
N PHE A 144 2.76 6.26 4.66
CA PHE A 144 3.99 5.49 4.81
C PHE A 144 3.75 3.98 4.81
N THR A 145 2.69 3.51 5.46
CA THR A 145 2.51 2.07 5.74
C THR A 145 1.47 1.38 4.86
N GLY A 146 0.46 2.11 4.37
CA GLY A 146 -0.65 1.50 3.62
C GLY A 146 -1.50 0.52 4.43
N SER A 147 -1.60 0.72 5.73
CA SER A 147 -2.15 -0.24 6.70
C SER A 147 -3.68 -0.26 6.86
N ALA A 148 -4.42 0.63 6.21
CA ALA A 148 -5.86 0.76 6.43
C ALA A 148 -6.71 -0.27 5.66
N ILE A 149 -8.02 -0.28 5.91
CA ILE A 149 -8.96 -1.11 5.15
C ILE A 149 -8.96 -0.74 3.66
N SER A 150 -9.24 -1.73 2.82
CA SER A 150 -9.40 -1.50 1.37
C SER A 150 -10.75 -0.87 1.05
N SER A 151 -10.82 -0.17 -0.07
CA SER A 151 -12.07 0.39 -0.60
C SER A 151 -13.12 -0.69 -0.93
N ARG A 152 -12.68 -1.88 -1.36
CA ARG A 152 -13.54 -3.05 -1.62
C ARG A 152 -14.13 -3.63 -0.35
N LEU A 153 -13.35 -3.73 0.74
CA LEU A 153 -13.86 -4.15 2.03
C LEU A 153 -14.90 -3.14 2.54
N ALA A 154 -14.61 -1.84 2.40
CA ALA A 154 -15.55 -0.79 2.80
C ALA A 154 -16.86 -0.83 2.01
N GLU A 155 -16.80 -1.01 0.69
CA GLU A 155 -17.99 -1.18 -0.15
C GLU A 155 -18.81 -2.40 0.25
N LEU A 156 -18.16 -3.55 0.50
CA LEU A 156 -18.84 -4.76 0.92
C LEU A 156 -19.54 -4.59 2.28
N CYS A 157 -18.94 -3.84 3.20
CA CYS A 157 -19.56 -3.46 4.47
C CYS A 157 -20.82 -2.60 4.23
N MET A 158 -20.73 -1.58 3.37
CA MET A 158 -21.86 -0.72 3.02
C MET A 158 -23.02 -1.48 2.37
N LEU A 159 -22.72 -2.45 1.48
CA LEU A 159 -23.75 -3.31 0.88
C LEU A 159 -24.45 -4.16 1.95
N ARG A 160 -23.69 -4.74 2.88
CA ARG A 160 -24.25 -5.55 3.97
C ARG A 160 -25.09 -4.73 4.95
N LEU A 161 -24.71 -3.48 5.23
CA LEU A 161 -25.53 -2.53 5.99
C LEU A 161 -26.87 -2.24 5.29
N ALA A 162 -26.89 -2.21 3.95
CA ALA A 162 -28.10 -2.06 3.16
C ALA A 162 -28.93 -3.36 3.00
N GLY A 163 -28.52 -4.46 3.65
CA GLY A 163 -29.19 -5.77 3.53
C GLY A 163 -28.78 -6.57 2.28
N GLU A 164 -27.82 -6.10 1.50
CA GLU A 164 -27.30 -6.82 0.34
C GLU A 164 -26.17 -7.78 0.74
N LEU A 165 -26.48 -9.07 0.74
CA LEU A 165 -25.54 -10.13 1.18
C LEU A 165 -24.73 -10.75 0.04
N ARG A 166 -24.98 -10.36 -1.22
CA ARG A 166 -24.25 -10.92 -2.36
C ARG A 166 -22.87 -10.28 -2.48
N PRO A 167 -21.78 -11.07 -2.47
CA PRO A 167 -20.46 -10.52 -2.74
C PRO A 167 -20.43 -10.06 -4.20
N THR A 168 -20.35 -8.75 -4.40
CA THR A 168 -20.07 -8.16 -5.71
C THR A 168 -18.56 -8.03 -5.85
N LEU A 169 -18.03 -8.15 -7.07
CA LEU A 169 -16.62 -7.85 -7.33
C LEU A 169 -16.32 -6.32 -7.26
N GLY A 170 -17.32 -5.51 -6.88
CA GLY A 170 -17.27 -4.05 -6.99
C GLY A 170 -17.19 -3.57 -8.44
N LEU A 171 -17.72 -4.37 -9.39
CA LEU A 171 -17.68 -4.05 -10.81
C LEU A 171 -19.02 -3.48 -11.26
N PRO A 172 -19.02 -2.47 -12.15
CA PRO A 172 -20.24 -2.01 -12.78
C PRO A 172 -20.90 -3.17 -13.55
N PRO A 173 -22.24 -3.35 -13.45
CA PRO A 173 -22.94 -4.44 -14.10
C PRO A 173 -22.81 -4.44 -15.63
N HIS A 174 -22.60 -3.27 -16.24
CA HIS A 174 -22.38 -3.10 -17.68
C HIS A 174 -21.33 -2.01 -17.95
N GLY A 175 -20.65 -2.08 -19.11
CA GLY A 175 -19.81 -0.98 -19.61
C GLY A 175 -18.41 -0.85 -19.02
N SER A 176 -18.05 -1.64 -18.00
CA SER A 176 -16.68 -1.59 -17.45
C SER A 176 -15.65 -2.16 -18.43
N TYR A 177 -14.45 -1.57 -18.44
CA TYR A 177 -13.32 -2.00 -19.27
C TYR A 177 -13.00 -3.50 -19.13
N PHE A 178 -13.25 -4.07 -17.94
CA PHE A 178 -12.98 -5.48 -17.64
C PHE A 178 -14.21 -6.39 -17.73
N SER A 179 -15.37 -5.88 -18.16
CA SER A 179 -16.62 -6.66 -18.19
C SER A 179 -16.52 -7.97 -18.96
N GLU A 180 -15.80 -8.01 -20.10
CA GLU A 180 -15.54 -9.22 -20.87
C GLU A 180 -14.65 -10.23 -20.12
N TYR A 181 -13.65 -9.75 -19.39
CA TYR A 181 -12.81 -10.62 -18.56
C TYR A 181 -13.66 -11.31 -17.50
N TYR A 182 -14.50 -10.55 -16.78
CA TYR A 182 -15.33 -11.11 -15.70
C TYR A 182 -16.55 -11.89 -16.17
N SER A 183 -17.02 -11.70 -17.41
CA SER A 183 -18.06 -12.57 -17.99
C SER A 183 -17.52 -13.94 -18.38
N ARG A 184 -16.22 -14.02 -18.68
CA ARG A 184 -15.52 -15.28 -19.04
C ARG A 184 -14.86 -15.99 -17.86
N HIS A 185 -14.58 -15.28 -16.78
CA HIS A 185 -13.88 -15.83 -15.61
C HIS A 185 -14.77 -15.76 -14.38
N SER A 186 -14.87 -16.88 -13.65
CA SER A 186 -15.55 -16.90 -12.36
C SER A 186 -14.67 -16.28 -11.26
N PRO A 187 -15.26 -15.60 -10.26
CA PRO A 187 -14.53 -15.19 -9.06
C PRO A 187 -13.85 -16.39 -8.40
N LEU A 188 -12.69 -16.14 -7.78
CA LEU A 188 -12.04 -17.15 -6.95
C LEU A 188 -12.96 -17.49 -5.77
N LYS A 189 -13.25 -18.78 -5.60
CA LYS A 189 -14.16 -19.27 -4.54
C LYS A 189 -13.48 -19.44 -3.18
N SER A 190 -12.14 -19.45 -3.16
CA SER A 190 -11.33 -19.67 -1.97
C SER A 190 -10.17 -18.68 -1.94
N ALA A 191 -10.13 -17.87 -0.87
CA ALA A 191 -9.02 -16.94 -0.64
C ALA A 191 -7.72 -17.69 -0.32
N GLU A 192 -7.80 -18.87 0.28
CA GLU A 192 -6.64 -19.70 0.58
C GLU A 192 -6.02 -20.25 -0.71
N ASP A 193 -6.83 -20.81 -1.61
CA ASP A 193 -6.37 -21.31 -2.91
C ASP A 193 -5.81 -20.16 -3.75
N ALA A 194 -6.47 -19.00 -3.75
CA ALA A 194 -5.99 -17.80 -4.41
C ALA A 194 -4.58 -17.42 -3.93
N LYS A 195 -4.39 -17.33 -2.60
CA LYS A 195 -3.09 -17.03 -2.00
C LYS A 195 -2.04 -18.10 -2.35
N ARG A 196 -2.40 -19.38 -2.34
CA ARG A 196 -1.49 -20.48 -2.71
C ARG A 196 -1.02 -20.36 -4.16
N VAL A 197 -1.94 -20.10 -5.10
CA VAL A 197 -1.62 -19.90 -6.52
C VAL A 197 -0.72 -18.68 -6.72
N ILE A 198 -1.02 -17.57 -6.04
CA ILE A 198 -0.21 -16.34 -6.12
C ILE A 198 1.21 -16.60 -5.62
N ARG A 199 1.37 -17.22 -4.43
CA ARG A 199 2.69 -17.54 -3.87
C ARG A 199 3.52 -18.41 -4.80
N ARG A 200 2.90 -19.45 -5.36
CA ARG A 200 3.54 -20.37 -6.30
C ARG A 200 4.00 -19.67 -7.58
N ARG A 201 3.21 -18.75 -8.12
CA ARG A 201 3.60 -17.96 -9.30
C ARG A 201 4.80 -17.05 -8.99
N PHE A 202 4.81 -16.40 -7.82
CA PHE A 202 5.91 -15.53 -7.43
C PHE A 202 7.20 -16.31 -7.15
N SER A 203 7.11 -17.46 -6.46
CA SER A 203 8.27 -18.34 -6.24
C SER A 203 8.83 -18.91 -7.54
N GLY A 204 8.03 -18.93 -8.62
CA GLY A 204 8.41 -19.47 -9.92
C GLY A 204 8.43 -20.99 -9.97
N THR A 205 7.70 -21.66 -9.07
CA THR A 205 7.59 -23.12 -9.04
C THR A 205 6.52 -23.60 -10.01
N LEU A 206 6.94 -24.28 -11.09
CA LEU A 206 6.07 -24.88 -12.11
C LEU A 206 5.39 -26.17 -11.61
N GLU A 207 4.56 -26.81 -12.45
CA GLU A 207 3.78 -28.03 -12.10
C GLU A 207 4.64 -29.28 -11.94
N ASP A 208 5.74 -29.32 -12.67
CA ASP A 208 6.77 -30.34 -12.61
C ASP A 208 7.82 -30.09 -11.50
N GLY A 209 7.67 -29.02 -10.70
CA GLY A 209 8.58 -28.65 -9.63
C GLY A 209 9.79 -27.82 -10.07
N VAL A 210 9.93 -27.50 -11.36
CA VAL A 210 11.03 -26.64 -11.86
C VAL A 210 10.87 -25.21 -11.35
N ASN A 211 11.96 -24.62 -10.84
CA ASN A 211 11.99 -23.22 -10.43
C ASN A 211 12.56 -22.33 -11.57
N ILE A 212 11.73 -21.43 -12.12
CA ILE A 212 12.12 -20.54 -13.23
C ILE A 212 12.78 -19.23 -12.79
N ARG A 213 12.96 -18.98 -11.49
CA ARG A 213 13.64 -17.79 -10.98
C ARG A 213 15.16 -17.95 -10.95
N GLY A 214 15.66 -19.19 -11.11
CA GLY A 214 17.09 -19.47 -11.02
C GLY A 214 17.66 -19.31 -9.61
N VAL A 215 16.79 -19.22 -8.59
CA VAL A 215 17.19 -19.14 -7.17
C VAL A 215 17.03 -20.53 -6.55
N PRO A 216 18.12 -21.25 -6.25
CA PRO A 216 18.05 -22.56 -5.62
C PRO A 216 17.30 -22.49 -4.28
N GLY A 217 16.36 -23.43 -4.06
CA GLY A 217 15.62 -23.54 -2.81
C GLY A 217 14.43 -22.58 -2.66
N ALA A 218 14.21 -21.64 -3.57
CA ALA A 218 13.04 -20.76 -3.50
C ALA A 218 11.72 -21.54 -3.64
N SER A 219 10.84 -21.39 -2.65
CA SER A 219 9.59 -22.13 -2.54
C SER A 219 8.39 -21.18 -2.34
N PRO A 220 7.14 -21.68 -2.51
CA PRO A 220 5.95 -20.89 -2.17
C PRO A 220 5.86 -20.47 -0.69
N ASN A 221 6.59 -21.14 0.21
CA ASN A 221 6.62 -20.79 1.63
C ASN A 221 7.48 -19.56 1.92
N ASP A 222 8.36 -19.20 0.99
CA ASP A 222 9.21 -18.01 1.08
C ASP A 222 8.52 -16.74 0.55
N VAL A 223 7.26 -16.87 0.10
CA VAL A 223 6.49 -15.75 -0.45
C VAL A 223 5.43 -15.29 0.55
N TYR A 224 5.61 -14.06 1.05
CA TYR A 224 4.68 -13.40 1.95
C TYR A 224 3.81 -12.40 1.17
N LEU A 225 2.49 -12.46 1.41
CA LEU A 225 1.51 -11.61 0.73
C LEU A 225 1.04 -10.49 1.65
N PHE A 226 1.15 -9.26 1.16
CA PHE A 226 0.72 -8.06 1.87
C PHE A 226 -0.34 -7.30 1.06
N SER A 227 -1.14 -6.48 1.74
CA SER A 227 -2.23 -5.72 1.12
C SER A 227 -1.73 -4.66 0.13
N THR A 228 -0.51 -4.14 0.35
CA THR A 228 0.14 -3.15 -0.52
C THR A 228 1.66 -3.36 -0.51
N GLY A 229 2.35 -2.82 -1.52
CA GLY A 229 3.82 -2.81 -1.55
C GLY A 229 4.45 -2.02 -0.40
N MET A 230 3.84 -0.90 0.03
CA MET A 230 4.35 -0.15 1.19
C MET A 230 4.18 -0.91 2.49
N GLN A 231 3.10 -1.69 2.63
CA GLN A 231 2.93 -2.55 3.80
C GLN A 231 4.05 -3.60 3.81
N ALA A 232 4.36 -4.22 2.66
CA ALA A 232 5.48 -5.16 2.56
C ALA A 232 6.81 -4.51 3.00
N ILE A 233 7.13 -3.32 2.47
CA ILE A 233 8.33 -2.56 2.87
C ILE A 233 8.32 -2.25 4.37
N TRP A 234 7.18 -1.77 4.90
CA TRP A 234 7.00 -1.47 6.32
C TRP A 234 7.25 -2.70 7.19
N ARG A 235 6.70 -3.86 6.82
CA ARG A 235 6.87 -5.10 7.56
C ARG A 235 8.28 -5.64 7.50
N THR A 236 8.95 -5.54 6.34
CA THR A 236 10.38 -5.86 6.24
C THR A 236 11.20 -4.98 7.17
N HIS A 237 10.94 -3.67 7.19
CA HIS A 237 11.63 -2.74 8.08
C HIS A 237 11.40 -3.07 9.57
N GLN A 238 10.15 -3.35 9.97
CA GLN A 238 9.81 -3.76 11.33
C GLN A 238 10.48 -5.09 11.72
N LEU A 239 10.52 -6.06 10.81
CA LEU A 239 11.18 -7.34 11.02
C LEU A 239 12.69 -7.16 11.26
N LEU A 240 13.35 -6.33 10.45
CA LEU A 240 14.77 -6.02 10.63
C LEU A 240 15.02 -5.33 11.98
N HIS A 241 14.18 -4.39 12.39
CA HIS A 241 14.29 -3.77 13.71
C HIS A 241 14.16 -4.79 14.85
N ALA A 242 13.19 -5.71 14.75
CA ALA A 242 12.94 -6.72 15.76
C ALA A 242 14.06 -7.77 15.86
N THR A 243 14.72 -8.09 14.74
CA THR A 243 15.72 -9.18 14.66
C THR A 243 17.17 -8.69 14.75
N VAL A 244 17.47 -7.55 14.13
CA VAL A 244 18.83 -6.98 14.05
C VAL A 244 19.00 -5.81 15.02
N GLY A 245 18.00 -4.95 15.15
CA GLY A 245 18.08 -3.71 15.93
C GLY A 245 17.98 -3.89 17.45
N SER A 246 17.38 -4.99 17.91
CA SER A 246 17.10 -5.25 19.32
C SER A 246 18.37 -5.52 20.17
N GLY A 247 19.50 -5.90 19.55
CA GLY A 247 20.76 -6.15 20.25
C GLY A 247 21.83 -5.06 20.14
N THR A 248 21.66 -4.08 19.24
CA THR A 248 22.81 -3.30 18.72
C THR A 248 22.56 -1.79 18.61
N GLY A 249 21.47 -1.30 19.23
CA GLY A 249 21.03 0.09 19.13
C GLY A 249 20.32 0.40 17.81
N SER A 250 19.70 1.59 17.73
CA SER A 250 18.99 2.00 16.51
C SER A 250 19.99 2.26 15.37
N LYS A 251 19.92 1.44 14.31
CA LYS A 251 20.81 1.53 13.14
C LYS A 251 20.10 2.18 11.96
N LYS A 252 20.87 2.93 11.17
CA LYS A 252 20.39 3.52 9.92
C LYS A 252 20.18 2.45 8.86
N VAL A 253 19.23 2.68 7.96
CA VAL A 253 19.14 1.93 6.71
C VAL A 253 20.08 2.54 5.67
N ALA A 254 20.67 1.72 4.81
CA ALA A 254 21.35 2.21 3.61
C ALA A 254 20.42 2.05 2.41
N HIS A 255 20.59 2.91 1.42
CA HIS A 255 19.97 2.68 0.14
C HIS A 255 20.85 3.14 -1.00
N VAL A 256 20.68 2.47 -2.13
CA VAL A 256 21.40 2.72 -3.37
C VAL A 256 20.39 3.13 -4.43
N ASN A 257 20.70 4.23 -5.12
CA ASN A 257 19.85 4.84 -6.14
C ASN A 257 18.60 5.48 -5.55
N LEU A 258 17.39 5.14 -6.02
CA LEU A 258 16.19 5.89 -5.66
C LEU A 258 15.25 5.07 -4.77
N LEU A 259 14.89 5.61 -3.60
CA LEU A 259 13.72 5.14 -2.87
C LEU A 259 12.48 5.96 -3.23
N TYR A 260 11.32 5.33 -3.04
CA TYR A 260 10.06 6.04 -3.11
C TYR A 260 10.02 7.19 -2.10
N GLY A 261 9.59 8.38 -2.53
CA GLY A 261 9.68 9.62 -1.74
C GLY A 261 9.10 9.55 -0.33
N GLU A 262 7.99 8.84 -0.15
CA GLU A 262 7.37 8.66 1.17
C GLU A 262 8.21 7.80 2.13
N SER A 263 9.06 6.90 1.62
CA SER A 263 9.99 6.14 2.44
C SER A 263 11.05 7.04 3.08
N TYR A 264 11.56 8.06 2.38
CA TYR A 264 12.49 9.03 2.97
C TYR A 264 11.84 9.82 4.09
N LYS A 265 10.64 10.37 3.84
CA LYS A 265 9.89 11.13 4.85
C LYS A 265 9.63 10.30 6.11
N PHE A 266 9.37 9.00 5.96
CA PHE A 266 9.27 8.08 7.08
C PHE A 266 10.60 7.95 7.84
N LEU A 267 11.71 7.75 7.12
CA LEU A 267 13.03 7.58 7.73
C LEU A 267 13.56 8.87 8.40
N GLU A 268 13.02 10.04 8.04
CA GLU A 268 13.33 11.34 8.67
C GLU A 268 12.52 11.64 9.93
N LEU A 269 11.57 10.77 10.30
CA LEU A 269 10.84 10.92 11.56
C LEU A 269 11.80 10.82 12.74
N LYS A 270 11.53 11.58 13.81
CA LYS A 270 12.36 11.62 15.03
C LYS A 270 12.56 10.26 15.72
N THR A 271 11.68 9.29 15.47
CA THR A 271 11.75 7.93 16.02
C THR A 271 12.62 6.99 15.19
N SER A 272 12.99 7.39 13.97
CA SER A 272 13.86 6.63 13.08
C SER A 272 15.33 6.97 13.35
N ALA A 273 16.23 6.00 13.16
CA ALA A 273 17.68 6.24 13.17
C ALA A 273 18.16 7.06 11.96
N GLY A 274 17.33 7.19 10.92
CA GLY A 274 17.67 7.84 9.66
C GLY A 274 18.20 6.87 8.61
N TYR A 275 18.85 7.42 7.59
CA TYR A 275 19.35 6.67 6.46
C TYR A 275 20.72 7.17 5.96
N TYR A 276 21.41 6.30 5.22
CA TYR A 276 22.55 6.63 4.37
C TYR A 276 22.12 6.57 2.90
N PHE A 277 22.56 7.56 2.11
CA PHE A 277 22.30 7.65 0.67
C PHE A 277 23.56 7.30 -0.12
N PHE A 278 23.42 6.38 -1.06
CA PHE A 278 24.46 5.97 -1.99
C PHE A 278 23.92 5.94 -3.42
N THR A 279 24.83 6.06 -4.37
CA THR A 279 24.63 5.99 -5.82
C THR A 279 25.63 5.01 -6.40
N ASP A 280 25.49 4.69 -7.69
CA ASP A 280 26.49 3.91 -8.44
C ASP A 280 27.92 4.48 -8.30
N GLU A 281 28.08 5.81 -8.15
CA GLU A 281 29.39 6.46 -7.99
C GLU A 281 29.96 6.41 -6.56
N THR A 282 29.17 5.99 -5.57
CA THR A 282 29.56 6.02 -4.15
C THR A 282 29.52 4.64 -3.50
N LEU A 283 29.53 3.58 -4.31
CA LEU A 283 29.51 2.20 -3.83
C LEU A 283 30.74 1.83 -3.00
N ASP A 284 31.93 2.38 -3.29
CA ASP A 284 33.13 2.16 -2.48
C ASP A 284 32.95 2.66 -1.03
N ALA A 285 32.22 3.76 -0.86
CA ALA A 285 31.89 4.29 0.48
C ALA A 285 30.86 3.41 1.20
N LEU A 286 29.92 2.81 0.47
CA LEU A 286 29.01 1.80 1.01
C LEU A 286 29.79 0.56 1.47
N GLU A 287 30.71 0.04 0.64
CA GLU A 287 31.56 -1.10 0.98
C GLU A 287 32.39 -0.82 2.23
N ALA A 288 33.04 0.35 2.30
CA ALA A 288 33.80 0.78 3.47
C ALA A 288 32.92 0.87 4.73
N LEU A 289 31.67 1.35 4.62
CA LEU A 289 30.71 1.36 5.72
C LEU A 289 30.35 -0.06 6.17
N LEU A 290 30.02 -0.95 5.23
CA LEU A 290 29.64 -2.34 5.53
C LEU A 290 30.77 -3.09 6.25
N ALA A 291 32.03 -2.83 5.88
CA ALA A 291 33.21 -3.42 6.52
C ALA A 291 33.38 -3.02 8.00
N THR A 292 32.69 -1.98 8.48
CA THR A 292 32.70 -1.60 9.91
C THR A 292 31.82 -2.48 10.80
N GLY A 293 30.94 -3.28 10.20
CA GLY A 293 30.01 -4.16 10.91
C GLY A 293 30.49 -5.60 10.99
N THR A 294 29.87 -6.38 11.88
CA THR A 294 29.99 -7.84 11.93
C THR A 294 28.63 -8.50 11.73
N PRO A 295 28.55 -9.83 11.51
CA PRO A 295 27.26 -10.53 11.44
C PRO A 295 26.39 -10.32 12.70
N GLU A 296 27.01 -10.22 13.88
CA GLU A 296 26.32 -10.03 15.16
C GLU A 296 25.99 -8.55 15.43
N SER A 297 26.75 -7.63 14.84
CA SER A 297 26.52 -6.18 14.93
C SER A 297 26.74 -5.52 13.58
N PRO A 298 25.76 -5.61 12.65
CA PRO A 298 25.93 -5.08 11.31
C PRO A 298 26.05 -3.56 11.31
N ALA A 299 26.70 -2.97 10.31
CA ALA A 299 26.89 -1.52 10.24
C ALA A 299 25.58 -0.76 9.99
N ILE A 300 24.63 -1.42 9.33
CA ILE A 300 23.34 -0.88 8.92
C ILE A 300 22.21 -1.85 9.29
N LEU A 301 20.98 -1.35 9.35
CA LEU A 301 19.81 -2.17 9.60
C LEU A 301 19.41 -3.02 8.37
N GLY A 302 19.58 -2.46 7.17
CA GLY A 302 19.24 -3.10 5.90
C GLY A 302 19.60 -2.21 4.71
N LEU A 303 19.83 -2.85 3.57
CA LEU A 303 20.15 -2.21 2.29
C LEU A 303 18.94 -2.28 1.37
N TYR A 304 18.48 -1.12 0.90
CA TYR A 304 17.34 -1.03 -0.03
C TYR A 304 17.82 -0.48 -1.37
N THR A 305 17.32 -1.02 -2.48
CA THR A 305 17.62 -0.52 -3.81
C THR A 305 16.43 -0.76 -4.73
N ASP A 306 16.34 0.00 -5.81
CA ASP A 306 15.36 -0.15 -6.85
C ASP A 306 15.98 -0.76 -8.13
N PHE A 307 15.33 -1.79 -8.66
CA PHE A 307 15.76 -2.43 -9.91
C PHE A 307 14.57 -2.78 -10.83
N PRO A 308 14.62 -2.42 -12.13
CA PRO A 308 15.55 -1.45 -12.70
C PRO A 308 15.33 -0.08 -12.05
N GLY A 309 16.43 0.68 -11.84
CA GLY A 309 16.37 1.99 -11.19
C GLY A 309 15.31 2.89 -11.83
N LYS A 310 14.62 3.70 -11.03
CA LYS A 310 13.69 4.74 -11.45
C LYS A 310 14.32 6.12 -11.19
N PRO A 311 14.33 7.05 -12.15
CA PRO A 311 13.92 6.85 -13.55
C PRO A 311 14.81 5.80 -14.23
N PRO A 312 14.28 5.11 -15.28
CA PRO A 312 15.09 4.12 -16.00
C PRO A 312 16.42 4.75 -16.41
N PRO A 313 17.54 4.00 -16.31
CA PRO A 313 18.82 4.52 -16.73
C PRO A 313 18.70 5.02 -18.18
N PRO A 314 19.36 6.13 -18.53
CA PRO A 314 19.37 6.61 -19.91
C PRO A 314 19.78 5.47 -20.83
N HIS A 315 19.05 5.30 -21.94
CA HIS A 315 19.25 4.20 -22.90
C HIS A 315 20.75 4.00 -23.18
N GLY A 316 21.34 2.91 -22.65
CA GLY A 316 22.77 2.62 -22.82
C GLY A 316 23.46 1.85 -21.67
N ARG A 317 22.89 1.75 -20.46
CA ARG A 317 23.49 1.00 -19.34
C ARG A 317 22.76 -0.31 -19.01
N HIS A 318 22.52 -1.17 -20.00
CA HIS A 318 21.86 -2.47 -19.76
C HIS A 318 22.83 -3.65 -19.48
N GLU A 319 24.15 -3.46 -19.53
CA GLU A 319 25.07 -4.62 -19.61
C GLU A 319 25.86 -5.01 -18.36
N THR A 320 25.79 -4.31 -17.21
CA THR A 320 26.71 -4.62 -16.09
C THR A 320 26.08 -5.10 -14.78
N ALA A 321 24.76 -5.12 -14.62
CA ALA A 321 24.14 -5.47 -13.34
C ALA A 321 23.85 -6.97 -13.13
N SER A 322 24.16 -7.87 -14.07
CA SER A 322 23.89 -9.32 -13.90
C SER A 322 24.91 -10.07 -13.05
N ARG A 323 25.92 -9.39 -12.49
CA ARG A 323 27.01 -10.00 -11.70
C ARG A 323 26.98 -9.70 -10.20
N ALA A 324 25.96 -9.02 -9.69
CA ALA A 324 25.85 -8.72 -8.27
C ALA A 324 24.42 -8.98 -7.74
N CYS A 325 24.02 -10.24 -7.73
CA CYS A 325 22.99 -10.84 -6.87
C CYS A 325 23.34 -12.32 -6.72
#